data_AF-A0A964BIV4-F1
#
_entry.id   AF-A0A964BIV4-F1
#
_cell.length_a   1.000
_cell.length_b   1.000
_cell.length_c   1.000
_cell.angle_alpha   90.00
_cell.angle_beta   90.00
_cell.angle_gamma   90.00
#
_symmetry.space_group_name_H-M   'P 1'
#
loop_
_entity.id
_entity.type
_entity.pdbx_description
1 polymer ?
#
loop_
_entity_poly.entity_id
_entity_poly.type
_entity_poly.pdbx_seq_one_letter_code
_entity_poly.pdbx_strand_id
1 'polypeptide(L)'
;MRSRYAFRPHAMDRRPVAPYVMAWLGTGAYAMRRLWMSLPKLIRFMLVHIANGMVIGCSFLLVLIWFDVAGLAGLLESDTSGLATFLLFFQTALTFGAVSMGVAVMHLGED
;
A
#
# COMPACT_ATOMS: atom_id res chain seq x y z
N MET A 1 -63.39 -19.00 28.10
CA MET A 1 -62.55 -20.02 28.78
C MET A 1 -61.85 -20.88 27.73
N ARG A 2 -60.55 -21.18 27.94
CA ARG A 2 -59.57 -21.91 27.08
C ARG A 2 -59.05 -21.13 25.87
N SER A 3 -58.01 -20.30 26.00
CA SER A 3 -56.60 -20.66 26.26
C SER A 3 -56.09 -21.81 25.40
N ARG A 4 -55.47 -21.47 24.26
CA ARG A 4 -54.58 -22.34 23.51
C ARG A 4 -53.17 -21.77 23.65
N TYR A 5 -52.45 -22.25 24.66
CA TYR A 5 -51.01 -22.10 24.75
C TYR A 5 -50.37 -22.84 23.57
N ALA A 6 -50.15 -22.14 22.47
CA ALA A 6 -49.28 -22.61 21.41
C ALA A 6 -47.85 -22.59 21.94
N PHE A 7 -47.39 -23.77 22.35
CA PHE A 7 -45.99 -24.05 22.69
C PHE A 7 -45.12 -23.68 21.48
N ARG A 8 -44.52 -22.48 21.53
CA ARG A 8 -43.49 -22.07 20.58
C ARG A 8 -42.21 -22.80 20.98
N PRO A 9 -41.68 -23.75 20.18
CA PRO A 9 -40.39 -24.33 20.47
C PRO A 9 -39.35 -23.20 20.44
N HIS A 10 -38.57 -23.11 21.52
CA HIS A 10 -37.47 -22.16 21.66
C HIS A 10 -36.63 -22.19 20.38
N ALA A 11 -36.67 -21.07 19.64
CA ALA A 11 -35.76 -20.83 18.55
C ALA A 11 -34.34 -20.94 19.11
N MET A 12 -33.70 -22.06 18.80
CA MET A 12 -32.33 -22.36 19.12
C MET A 12 -31.48 -21.18 18.63
N ASP A 13 -30.90 -20.45 19.58
CA ASP A 13 -30.03 -19.30 19.33
C ASP A 13 -28.82 -19.75 18.51
N ARG A 14 -28.93 -19.63 17.18
CA ARG A 14 -27.85 -19.92 16.24
C ARG A 14 -26.90 -18.73 16.21
N ARG A 15 -26.23 -18.43 17.33
CA ARG A 15 -25.01 -17.62 17.24
C ARG A 15 -23.92 -18.51 16.65
N PRO A 16 -23.28 -18.12 15.54
CA PRO A 16 -22.08 -18.81 15.09
C PRO A 16 -21.01 -18.66 16.17
N VAL A 17 -20.76 -19.72 16.95
CA VAL A 17 -19.64 -19.84 17.89
C VAL A 17 -18.34 -20.07 17.14
N ALA A 18 -17.99 -19.15 16.25
CA ALA A 18 -16.70 -19.15 15.56
C ALA A 18 -16.23 -17.72 15.25
N PRO A 19 -15.60 -17.02 16.20
CA PRO A 19 -14.75 -15.89 15.80
C PRO A 19 -13.32 -15.88 16.37
N TYR A 20 -12.88 -16.82 17.21
CA TYR A 20 -11.58 -16.66 17.90
C TYR A 20 -10.37 -17.13 17.07
N VAL A 21 -10.53 -18.17 16.25
CA VAL A 21 -9.40 -18.79 15.53
C VAL A 21 -8.99 -17.99 14.28
N MET A 22 -9.93 -17.27 13.66
CA MET A 22 -9.65 -16.39 12.51
C MET A 22 -9.31 -14.94 12.90
N ALA A 23 -9.45 -14.57 14.19
CA ALA A 23 -9.20 -13.20 14.65
C ALA A 23 -7.70 -12.84 14.69
N TRP A 24 -6.82 -13.81 14.93
CA TRP A 24 -5.38 -13.59 15.08
C TRP A 24 -4.60 -13.60 13.76
N LEU A 25 -5.14 -14.23 12.71
CA LEU A 25 -4.42 -14.42 11.44
C LEU A 25 -4.67 -13.34 10.39
N GLY A 26 -5.49 -12.32 10.66
CA GLY A 26 -5.56 -11.21 9.72
C GLY A 26 -5.90 -9.84 10.26
N THR A 27 -5.88 -9.61 11.57
CA THR A 27 -6.10 -8.28 12.15
C THR A 27 -5.27 -7.20 11.44
N GLY A 28 -4.02 -7.50 11.06
CA GLY A 28 -3.17 -6.60 10.28
C GLY A 28 -3.63 -6.38 8.83
N ALA A 29 -3.94 -7.44 8.09
CA ALA A 29 -4.41 -7.34 6.70
C ALA A 29 -5.80 -6.68 6.61
N TYR A 30 -6.68 -6.99 7.56
CA TYR A 30 -8.01 -6.38 7.67
C TYR A 30 -7.89 -4.91 8.07
N ALA A 31 -6.98 -4.56 8.98
CA ALA A 31 -6.72 -3.17 9.35
C ALA A 31 -6.17 -2.36 8.16
N MET A 32 -5.19 -2.90 7.42
CA MET A 32 -4.65 -2.25 6.21
C MET A 32 -5.74 -2.05 5.15
N ARG A 33 -6.54 -3.10 4.88
CA ARG A 33 -7.66 -3.01 3.93
C ARG A 33 -8.73 -2.02 4.40
N ARG A 34 -9.01 -1.96 5.70
CA ARG A 34 -9.96 -0.99 6.28
C ARG A 34 -9.45 0.44 6.11
N LEU A 35 -8.19 0.70 6.45
CA LEU A 35 -7.55 2.00 6.26
C LEU A 35 -7.62 2.41 4.78
N TRP A 36 -7.29 1.49 3.87
CA TRP A 36 -7.38 1.73 2.43
C TRP A 36 -8.80 2.07 1.96
N MET A 37 -9.82 1.38 2.48
CA MET A 37 -11.23 1.66 2.13
C MET A 37 -11.76 2.94 2.78
N SER A 38 -11.16 3.38 3.89
CA SER A 38 -11.47 4.66 4.54
C SER A 38 -10.82 5.87 3.86
N LEU A 39 -9.80 5.68 3.01
CA LEU A 39 -9.15 6.77 2.29
C LEU A 39 -10.05 7.32 1.16
N PRO A 40 -10.11 8.66 0.98
CA PRO A 40 -10.74 9.28 -0.18
C PRO A 40 -10.17 8.75 -1.49
N LYS A 41 -11.02 8.68 -2.52
CA LYS A 41 -10.65 8.15 -3.85
C LYS A 41 -9.40 8.84 -4.42
N LEU A 42 -9.28 10.16 -4.23
CA LEU A 42 -8.16 10.95 -4.71
C LEU A 42 -6.83 10.58 -4.03
N ILE A 43 -6.83 10.34 -2.71
CA ILE A 43 -5.60 9.94 -2.00
C ILE A 43 -5.14 8.57 -2.49
N ARG A 44 -6.06 7.62 -2.67
CA ARG A 44 -5.74 6.29 -3.22
C ARG A 44 -5.18 6.39 -4.64
N PHE A 45 -5.78 7.25 -5.46
CA PHE A 45 -5.31 7.52 -6.82
C PHE A 45 -3.88 8.06 -6.82
N MET A 46 -3.58 9.05 -5.97
CA MET A 46 -2.24 9.62 -5.85
C MET A 46 -1.21 8.59 -5.38
N LEU A 47 -1.52 7.81 -4.35
CA LEU A 47 -0.60 6.80 -3.81
C LEU A 47 -0.22 5.74 -4.84
N VAL A 48 -1.16 5.32 -5.69
CA VAL A 48 -0.88 4.35 -6.77
C VAL A 48 0.10 4.93 -7.78
N HIS A 49 -0.07 6.19 -8.17
CA HIS A 49 0.84 6.83 -9.15
C HIS A 49 2.21 7.15 -8.55
N ILE A 50 2.27 7.57 -7.28
CA ILE A 50 3.54 7.72 -6.57
C ILE A 50 4.29 6.40 -6.55
N ALA A 51 3.61 5.30 -6.18
CA ALA A 51 4.23 3.98 -6.14
C ALA A 51 4.74 3.55 -7.52
N ASN A 52 3.96 3.78 -8.58
CA ASN A 52 4.39 3.48 -9.95
C ASN A 52 5.63 4.28 -10.36
N GLY A 53 5.63 5.59 -10.09
CA GLY A 53 6.79 6.44 -10.35
C GLY A 53 8.04 5.99 -9.56
N MET A 54 7.89 5.65 -8.28
CA MET A 54 9.00 5.13 -7.47
C MET A 54 9.61 3.85 -8.04
N VAL A 55 8.78 2.91 -8.49
CA VAL A 55 9.27 1.65 -9.10
C VAL A 55 10.07 1.94 -10.37
N ILE A 56 9.55 2.80 -11.24
CA ILE A 56 10.23 3.18 -12.48
C ILE A 56 11.55 3.91 -12.16
N GLY A 57 11.53 4.89 -11.26
CA GLY A 57 12.72 5.64 -10.85
C GLY A 57 13.81 4.77 -10.22
N CYS A 58 13.43 3.84 -9.33
CA CYS A 58 14.37 2.88 -8.74
C CYS A 58 14.95 1.94 -9.81
N SER A 59 14.14 1.46 -10.75
CA SER A 59 14.62 0.61 -11.83
C SER A 59 15.62 1.34 -12.73
N PHE A 60 15.34 2.61 -13.05
CA PHE A 60 16.24 3.47 -13.82
C PHE A 60 17.56 3.70 -13.07
N LEU A 61 17.50 3.99 -11.77
CA LEU A 61 18.69 4.19 -10.95
C LEU A 61 19.56 2.94 -10.86
N LEU A 62 18.95 1.76 -10.68
CA LEU A 62 19.66 0.49 -10.67
C LEU A 62 20.42 0.25 -11.97
N VAL A 63 19.82 0.60 -13.11
CA VAL A 63 20.48 0.53 -14.42
C VAL A 63 21.69 1.47 -14.47
N LEU A 64 21.57 2.71 -13.97
CA LEU A 64 22.69 3.65 -13.93
C LEU A 64 23.85 3.16 -13.06
N ILE A 65 23.54 2.58 -11.90
CA ILE A 65 24.55 2.00 -11.01
C ILE A 65 25.19 0.77 -11.67
N TRP A 66 24.41 -0.08 -12.33
CA TRP A 66 24.93 -1.27 -13.02
C TRP A 66 25.96 -0.93 -14.10
N PHE A 67 25.69 0.12 -14.89
CA PHE A 67 26.61 0.56 -15.95
C PHE A 67 27.70 1.53 -15.46
N ASP A 68 27.79 1.76 -14.15
CA ASP A 68 28.69 2.73 -13.52
C ASP A 68 28.69 4.10 -14.23
N VAL A 69 27.49 4.58 -14.55
CA VAL A 69 27.34 5.85 -15.29
C VAL A 69 27.92 6.97 -14.44
N ALA A 70 28.87 7.72 -14.99
CA ALA A 70 29.59 8.80 -14.31
C ALA A 70 30.35 8.38 -13.02
N GLY A 71 30.68 7.08 -12.87
CA GLY A 71 31.41 6.58 -11.69
C GLY A 71 30.53 6.42 -10.45
N LEU A 72 29.20 6.38 -10.61
CA LEU A 72 28.26 6.26 -9.49
C LEU A 72 28.50 5.00 -8.64
N ALA A 73 28.74 3.84 -9.26
CA ALA A 73 28.97 2.61 -8.51
C ALA A 73 30.22 2.73 -7.64
N GLY A 74 31.31 3.26 -8.20
CA GLY A 74 32.55 3.50 -7.46
C GLY A 74 32.38 4.52 -6.32
N LEU A 75 31.60 5.58 -6.53
CA LEU A 75 31.26 6.55 -5.48
C LEU A 75 30.47 5.89 -4.34
N LEU A 76 29.51 5.05 -4.67
CA LEU A 76 28.70 4.33 -3.68
C LEU A 76 29.52 3.31 -2.90
N GLU A 77 30.44 2.59 -3.55
CA GLU A 77 31.35 1.65 -2.88
C GLU A 77 32.33 2.34 -1.93
N SER A 78 32.74 3.57 -2.24
CA SER A 78 33.64 4.34 -1.38
C SER A 78 32.97 4.82 -0.08
N ASP A 79 31.64 4.88 -0.05
CA ASP A 79 30.87 5.26 1.14
C ASP A 79 30.63 4.05 2.06
N THR A 80 31.36 3.99 3.18
CA THR A 80 31.18 2.92 4.18
C THR A 80 29.87 3.06 4.98
N SER A 81 29.24 4.24 5.00
CA SER A 81 28.05 4.49 5.82
C SER A 81 26.75 3.98 5.17
N GLY A 82 26.75 3.82 3.84
CA GLY A 82 25.56 3.50 3.05
C GLY A 82 24.55 4.65 2.93
N LEU A 83 24.86 5.83 3.48
CA LEU A 83 23.99 7.01 3.41
C LEU A 83 23.90 7.54 1.99
N ALA A 84 24.98 7.49 1.20
CA ALA A 84 24.97 7.92 -0.20
C ALA A 84 23.96 7.09 -0.99
N THR A 85 24.02 5.77 -0.86
CA THR A 85 23.07 4.85 -1.50
C THR A 85 21.64 5.11 -1.06
N PHE A 86 21.41 5.26 0.25
CA PHE A 86 20.07 5.54 0.78
C PHE A 86 19.50 6.86 0.26
N LEU A 87 20.27 7.95 0.33
CA LEU A 87 19.84 9.27 -0.12
C LEU A 87 19.60 9.31 -1.62
N LEU A 88 20.47 8.69 -2.41
CA LEU A 88 20.33 8.58 -3.86
C LEU A 88 19.04 7.84 -4.22
N PHE A 89 18.83 6.64 -3.66
CA PHE A 89 17.62 5.87 -3.91
C PHE A 89 16.36 6.60 -3.44
N PHE A 90 16.38 7.14 -2.23
CA PHE A 90 15.23 7.83 -1.64
C PHE A 90 14.85 9.07 -2.46
N GLN A 91 15.83 9.91 -2.80
CA GLN A 91 15.58 11.13 -3.57
C GLN A 91 15.12 10.81 -4.99
N THR A 92 15.74 9.84 -5.66
CA THR A 92 15.31 9.43 -7.00
C THR A 92 13.90 8.86 -6.98
N ALA A 93 13.58 7.96 -6.04
CA ALA A 93 12.25 7.40 -5.91
C ALA A 93 11.20 8.50 -5.66
N LEU A 94 11.47 9.43 -4.74
CA LEU A 94 10.59 10.57 -4.47
C LEU A 94 10.39 11.45 -5.71
N THR A 95 11.45 11.77 -6.44
CA THR A 95 11.37 12.63 -7.64
C THR A 95 10.49 11.99 -8.71
N PHE A 96 10.71 10.72 -9.05
CA PHE A 96 9.90 10.03 -10.05
C PHE A 96 8.46 9.78 -9.57
N GLY A 97 8.27 9.48 -8.28
CA GLY A 97 6.95 9.37 -7.66
C GLY A 97 6.15 10.67 -7.75
N ALA A 98 6.79 11.80 -7.46
CA ALA A 98 6.18 13.13 -7.56
C ALA A 98 5.82 13.49 -9.01
N VAL A 99 6.70 13.22 -9.97
CA VAL A 99 6.42 13.47 -11.41
C VAL A 99 5.26 12.61 -11.88
N SER A 100 5.26 11.30 -11.60
CA SER A 100 4.17 10.41 -12.02
C SER A 100 2.82 10.82 -11.42
N MET A 101 2.80 11.24 -10.16
CA MET A 101 1.60 11.79 -9.52
C MET A 101 1.16 13.10 -10.17
N GLY A 102 2.09 14.03 -10.44
CA GLY A 102 1.79 15.31 -11.09
C GLY A 102 1.16 15.12 -12.47
N VAL A 103 1.74 14.24 -13.28
CA VAL A 103 1.18 13.82 -14.57
C VAL A 103 -0.23 13.26 -14.39
N ALA A 104 -0.44 12.34 -13.45
CA ALA A 104 -1.74 11.73 -13.22
C ALA A 104 -2.82 12.74 -12.79
N VAL A 105 -2.44 13.75 -12.00
CA VAL A 105 -3.34 14.83 -11.60
C VAL A 105 -3.70 15.74 -12.78
N MET A 106 -2.75 16.05 -13.66
CA MET A 106 -3.02 16.86 -14.85
C MET A 106 -3.98 16.18 -15.82
N HIS A 107 -3.91 14.86 -15.93
CA HIS A 107 -4.83 14.07 -16.76
C HIS A 107 -6.20 13.82 -16.08
N LEU A 108 -6.39 14.28 -14.83
CA LEU A 108 -7.64 14.09 -14.11
C LEU A 108 -8.71 15.04 -14.68
N GLY A 109 -9.52 14.53 -15.61
CA GLY A 109 -10.55 15.29 -16.32
C GLY A 109 -10.40 15.28 -17.85
N GLU A 110 -9.38 14.60 -18.37
CA GLU A 110 -9.20 14.37 -19.82
C GLU A 110 -9.90 13.08 -20.31
N ASP A 111 -10.77 12.49 -19.47
CA ASP A 111 -11.70 11.39 -19.79
C ASP A 111 -13.16 11.88 -19.83
#